data_AF-A0A0H4CRT2-F1
#
_entry.id   AF-A0A0H4CRT2-F1
#
_cell.length_a   1.000
_cell.length_b   1.000
_cell.length_c   1.000
_cell.angle_alpha   90.00
_cell.angle_beta   90.00
_cell.angle_gamma   90.00
#
_symmetry.space_group_name_H-M   'P 1'
#
loop_
_entity.id
_entity.type
_entity.pdbx_description
1 polymer ?
#
loop_
_entity_poly.entity_id
_entity_poly.type
_entity_poly.pdbx_seq_one_letter_code
_entity_poly.pdbx_strand_id
1 'polypeptide(L)'
;RKRGAHIYAEIAGYATRSNAYHMTGLRPDGVEMAEAIDLALGEARLNPQSIDYINAHGSGTKQNDRHETAAFKRSLGDHAYRTPVSSIKSMVGHSLGAIGSIEIAASALAMEYDVVPPTANLHTPDPECDLDYVPLVARDQLIDAVLTVGRGFG
;
A
#
# COMPACT_ATOMS: atom_id res chain seq x y z
N ARG A 1 7.19 29.23 6.70
CA ARG A 1 8.18 28.23 7.17
C ARG A 1 9.14 28.90 8.17
N LYS A 2 9.09 28.58 9.48
CA LYS A 2 9.84 29.31 10.53
C LYS A 2 11.25 28.76 10.83
N ARG A 3 11.46 27.45 10.67
CA ARG A 3 12.73 26.74 11.00
C ARG A 3 13.56 26.32 9.77
N GLY A 4 13.12 26.63 8.56
CA GLY A 4 13.83 26.25 7.32
C GLY A 4 13.97 24.73 7.09
N ALA A 5 13.11 23.91 7.69
CA ALA A 5 13.24 22.47 7.60
C ALA A 5 12.81 21.90 6.25
N HIS A 6 13.52 20.87 5.82
CA HIS A 6 13.12 20.00 4.73
C HIS A 6 11.89 19.18 5.16
N ILE A 7 10.93 19.05 4.25
CA ILE A 7 9.65 18.37 4.44
C ILE A 7 9.61 17.30 3.37
N TYR A 8 9.68 16.03 3.78
CA TYR A 8 9.59 14.89 2.86
C TYR A 8 8.15 14.66 2.39
N ALA A 9 7.21 14.62 3.34
CA ALA A 9 5.80 14.37 3.06
C ALA A 9 4.93 14.87 4.22
N GLU A 10 3.62 14.88 3.98
CA GLU A 10 2.58 15.11 4.98
C GLU A 10 1.80 13.81 5.21
N ILE A 11 1.54 13.46 6.47
CA ILE A 11 0.57 12.40 6.80
C ILE A 11 -0.82 13.02 6.73
N ALA A 12 -1.46 12.92 5.56
CA ALA A 12 -2.74 13.58 5.30
C ALA A 12 -3.94 12.89 5.97
N GLY A 13 -3.87 11.58 6.19
CA GLY A 13 -4.94 10.81 6.85
C GLY A 13 -4.47 9.44 7.32
N TYR A 14 -5.19 8.87 8.28
CA TYR A 14 -4.93 7.58 8.90
C TYR A 14 -6.24 6.94 9.36
N ALA A 15 -6.37 5.64 9.11
CA ALA A 15 -7.46 4.86 9.69
C ALA A 15 -7.03 3.43 9.98
N THR A 16 -7.78 2.80 10.87
CA THR A 16 -7.61 1.39 11.21
C THR A 16 -8.98 0.74 11.42
N ARG A 17 -9.05 -0.56 11.15
CA ARG A 17 -10.22 -1.41 11.31
C ARG A 17 -9.78 -2.80 11.80
N SER A 18 -10.70 -3.47 12.49
CA SER A 18 -10.55 -4.87 12.91
C SER A 18 -11.43 -5.74 12.03
N ASN A 19 -10.91 -6.86 11.55
CA ASN A 19 -11.67 -7.78 10.70
C ASN A 19 -12.76 -8.56 11.47
N ALA A 20 -12.61 -8.68 12.80
CA ALA A 20 -13.46 -9.47 13.69
C ALA A 20 -13.80 -10.88 13.15
N TYR A 21 -12.83 -11.50 12.47
CA TYR A 21 -13.01 -12.73 11.71
C TYR A 21 -12.21 -13.90 12.28
N HIS A 22 -10.89 -13.76 12.33
CA HIS A 22 -9.97 -14.79 12.83
C HIS A 22 -8.63 -14.16 13.19
N MET A 23 -8.00 -14.66 14.27
CA MET A 23 -6.74 -14.11 14.80
C MET A 23 -5.62 -13.96 13.76
N THR A 24 -5.55 -14.90 12.81
CA THR A 24 -4.52 -14.92 11.75
C THR A 24 -5.08 -14.96 10.33
N GLY A 25 -6.36 -15.29 10.20
CA GLY A 25 -7.00 -15.59 8.93
C GLY A 25 -7.52 -14.33 8.28
N LEU A 26 -7.60 -14.34 6.95
CA LEU A 26 -8.16 -13.24 6.18
C LEU A 26 -9.29 -13.73 5.28
N ARG A 27 -10.32 -12.89 5.16
CA ARG A 27 -11.35 -13.08 4.15
C ARG A 27 -10.82 -12.62 2.80
N PRO A 28 -11.10 -13.32 1.69
CA PRO A 28 -10.61 -12.91 0.38
C PRO A 28 -11.27 -11.63 -0.17
N ASP A 29 -12.32 -11.11 0.47
CA ASP A 29 -13.13 -9.99 -0.03
C ASP A 29 -12.63 -8.59 0.40
N GLY A 30 -11.65 -8.51 1.30
CA GLY A 30 -10.92 -7.28 1.62
C GLY A 30 -11.75 -6.16 2.25
N VAL A 31 -12.95 -6.47 2.80
CA VAL A 31 -13.96 -5.46 3.13
C VAL A 31 -13.48 -4.46 4.18
N GLU A 32 -12.92 -4.96 5.27
CA GLU A 32 -12.46 -4.13 6.38
C GLU A 32 -11.25 -3.27 6.01
N MET A 33 -10.38 -3.78 5.14
CA MET A 33 -9.22 -3.04 4.66
C MET A 33 -9.67 -1.96 3.68
N ALA A 34 -10.61 -2.25 2.79
CA ALA A 34 -11.20 -1.24 1.92
C ALA A 34 -11.87 -0.12 2.72
N GLU A 35 -12.62 -0.45 3.78
CA GLU A 35 -13.21 0.56 4.66
C GLU A 35 -12.13 1.40 5.35
N ALA A 36 -11.03 0.79 5.81
CA ALA A 36 -9.90 1.53 6.37
C ALA A 36 -9.27 2.48 5.33
N ILE A 37 -9.10 2.04 4.08
CA ILE A 37 -8.59 2.90 3.00
C ILE A 37 -9.56 4.07 2.76
N ASP A 38 -10.87 3.80 2.61
CA ASP A 38 -11.89 4.82 2.37
C ASP A 38 -11.90 5.90 3.45
N LEU A 39 -11.72 5.52 4.71
CA LEU A 39 -11.68 6.45 5.84
C LEU A 39 -10.40 7.27 5.90
N ALA A 40 -9.25 6.65 5.60
CA ALA A 40 -7.97 7.36 5.53
C ALA A 40 -8.01 8.41 4.40
N LEU A 41 -8.56 8.05 3.24
CA LEU A 41 -8.79 8.97 2.13
C LEU A 41 -9.79 10.08 2.51
N GLY A 42 -10.86 9.74 3.22
CA GLY A 42 -11.84 10.69 3.72
C GLY A 42 -11.25 11.71 4.69
N GLU A 43 -10.40 11.27 5.63
CA GLU A 43 -9.67 12.17 6.54
C GLU A 43 -8.69 13.07 5.76
N ALA A 44 -7.97 12.50 4.79
CA ALA A 44 -7.07 13.21 3.90
C ALA A 44 -7.78 14.16 2.92
N ARG A 45 -9.12 14.03 2.77
CA ARG A 45 -9.93 14.72 1.77
C ARG A 45 -9.43 14.47 0.33
N LEU A 46 -8.92 13.28 0.08
CA LEU A 46 -8.46 12.84 -1.23
C LEU A 46 -9.51 11.95 -1.89
N ASN A 47 -9.66 12.10 -3.20
CA ASN A 47 -10.42 11.15 -3.99
C ASN A 47 -9.56 9.90 -4.23
N PRO A 48 -10.15 8.71 -4.41
CA PRO A 48 -9.39 7.51 -4.74
C PRO A 48 -8.47 7.67 -5.97
N GLN A 49 -8.90 8.47 -6.95
CA GLN A 49 -8.15 8.76 -8.18
C GLN A 49 -6.92 9.65 -7.96
N SER A 50 -6.75 10.23 -6.78
CA SER A 50 -5.58 11.03 -6.42
C SER A 50 -4.40 10.18 -5.95
N ILE A 51 -4.55 8.86 -5.79
CA ILE A 51 -3.46 7.99 -5.35
C ILE A 51 -2.59 7.58 -6.54
N ASP A 52 -1.30 7.93 -6.46
CA ASP A 52 -0.32 7.69 -7.52
C ASP A 52 0.49 6.42 -7.30
N TYR A 53 0.59 5.95 -6.05
CA TYR A 53 1.32 4.75 -5.69
C TYR A 53 0.72 4.08 -4.44
N ILE A 54 0.68 2.74 -4.45
CA ILE A 54 0.30 1.92 -3.29
C ILE A 54 1.50 1.14 -2.78
N ASN A 55 1.96 1.46 -1.57
CA ASN A 55 2.90 0.64 -0.83
C ASN A 55 2.12 -0.41 -0.02
N ALA A 56 1.94 -1.58 -0.64
CA ALA A 56 1.15 -2.68 -0.08
C ALA A 56 1.87 -3.38 1.07
N HIS A 57 1.09 -4.01 1.96
CA HIS A 57 1.65 -4.85 3.00
C HIS A 57 2.42 -6.03 2.37
N GLY A 58 1.86 -6.74 1.40
CA GLY A 58 2.56 -7.73 0.57
C GLY A 58 3.39 -8.73 1.37
N SER A 59 2.75 -9.45 2.29
CA SER A 59 3.44 -10.43 3.15
C SER A 59 4.01 -11.63 2.38
N GLY A 60 3.58 -11.85 1.13
CA GLY A 60 3.93 -13.03 0.34
C GLY A 60 3.07 -14.26 0.66
N THR A 61 2.09 -14.12 1.56
CA THR A 61 1.14 -15.20 1.85
C THR A 61 -0.06 -15.10 0.91
N LYS A 62 -0.46 -16.23 0.31
CA LYS A 62 -1.59 -16.26 -0.65
C LYS A 62 -2.85 -15.56 -0.14
N GLN A 63 -3.21 -15.80 1.12
CA GLN A 63 -4.40 -15.19 1.72
C GLN A 63 -4.32 -13.66 1.80
N ASN A 64 -3.14 -13.13 2.10
CA ASN A 64 -2.92 -11.71 2.30
C ASN A 64 -2.90 -10.97 0.99
N ASP A 65 -2.09 -11.44 0.05
CA ASP A 65 -1.84 -10.70 -1.18
C ASP A 65 -3.15 -10.61 -2.01
N ARG A 66 -3.98 -11.65 -1.96
CA ARG A 66 -5.34 -11.66 -2.54
C ARG A 66 -6.31 -10.75 -1.78
N HIS A 67 -6.26 -10.76 -0.46
CA HIS A 67 -7.09 -9.89 0.39
C HIS A 67 -6.84 -8.41 0.09
N GLU A 68 -5.57 -8.00 0.02
CA GLU A 68 -5.18 -6.63 -0.29
C GLU A 68 -5.62 -6.24 -1.71
N THR A 69 -5.42 -7.14 -2.67
CA THR A 69 -5.86 -6.93 -4.06
C THR A 69 -7.35 -6.65 -4.14
N ALA A 70 -8.17 -7.45 -3.44
CA ALA A 70 -9.61 -7.23 -3.37
C ALA A 70 -9.96 -5.89 -2.69
N ALA A 71 -9.23 -5.53 -1.62
CA ALA A 71 -9.45 -4.28 -0.90
C ALA A 71 -9.15 -3.05 -1.77
N PHE A 72 -8.04 -3.06 -2.51
CA PHE A 72 -7.67 -1.96 -3.41
C PHE A 72 -8.71 -1.77 -4.50
N LYS A 73 -9.15 -2.85 -5.15
CA LYS A 73 -10.21 -2.79 -6.17
C LYS A 73 -11.53 -2.29 -5.60
N ARG A 74 -11.87 -2.67 -4.38
CA ARG A 74 -13.10 -2.24 -3.71
C ARG A 74 -13.10 -0.75 -3.38
N SER A 75 -11.99 -0.23 -2.86
CA SER A 75 -11.86 1.18 -2.44
C SER A 75 -11.58 2.12 -3.62
N LEU A 76 -10.67 1.73 -4.52
CA LEU A 76 -10.19 2.59 -5.61
C LEU A 76 -10.92 2.35 -6.94
N GLY A 77 -11.72 1.29 -7.04
CA GLY A 77 -12.41 0.92 -8.28
C GLY A 77 -11.44 0.67 -9.44
N ASP A 78 -11.79 1.17 -10.63
CA ASP A 78 -10.96 1.07 -11.83
C ASP A 78 -9.60 1.77 -11.69
N HIS A 79 -9.44 2.67 -10.72
CA HIS A 79 -8.15 3.31 -10.46
C HIS A 79 -7.12 2.32 -9.92
N ALA A 80 -7.53 1.28 -9.19
CA ALA A 80 -6.62 0.25 -8.67
C ALA A 80 -5.78 -0.43 -9.77
N TYR A 81 -6.34 -0.61 -10.97
CA TYR A 81 -5.63 -1.23 -12.10
C TYR A 81 -4.64 -0.28 -12.79
N ARG A 82 -4.74 1.02 -12.52
CA ARG A 82 -3.89 2.07 -13.11
C ARG A 82 -2.83 2.57 -12.14
N THR A 83 -3.03 2.37 -10.84
CA THR A 83 -2.09 2.73 -9.80
C THR A 83 -1.04 1.64 -9.63
N PRO A 84 0.26 1.94 -9.75
CA PRO A 84 1.31 0.98 -9.41
C PRO A 84 1.23 0.59 -7.93
N VAL A 85 1.40 -0.70 -7.68
CA VAL A 85 1.45 -1.30 -6.35
C VAL A 85 2.84 -1.91 -6.18
N SER A 86 3.43 -1.85 -5.00
CA SER A 86 4.62 -2.67 -4.71
C SER A 86 4.67 -3.09 -3.25
N SER A 87 5.51 -4.06 -2.94
CA SER A 87 5.86 -4.37 -1.55
C SER A 87 7.36 -4.42 -1.35
N ILE A 88 7.85 -3.54 -0.46
CA ILE A 88 9.27 -3.50 -0.10
C ILE A 88 9.71 -4.74 0.70
N LYS A 89 8.76 -5.51 1.28
CA LYS A 89 9.06 -6.78 1.97
C LYS A 89 9.73 -7.79 1.04
N SER A 90 9.55 -7.66 -0.27
CA SER A 90 10.27 -8.45 -1.28
C SER A 90 11.80 -8.29 -1.22
N MET A 91 12.30 -7.20 -0.61
CA MET A 91 13.72 -6.87 -0.50
C MET A 91 14.20 -6.87 0.96
N VAL A 92 13.41 -6.28 1.88
CA VAL A 92 13.83 -6.09 3.29
C VAL A 92 13.20 -7.10 4.26
N GLY A 93 12.34 -8.00 3.77
CA GLY A 93 11.64 -8.99 4.58
C GLY A 93 10.55 -8.38 5.47
N HIS A 94 9.96 -9.23 6.31
CA HIS A 94 8.86 -8.83 7.20
C HIS A 94 9.31 -8.67 8.65
N SER A 95 9.64 -7.44 9.04
CA SER A 95 10.12 -7.08 10.39
C SER A 95 9.00 -6.87 11.42
N LEU A 96 7.86 -7.55 11.25
CA LEU A 96 6.69 -7.47 12.15
C LEU A 96 6.27 -6.02 12.43
N GLY A 97 6.15 -5.62 13.70
CA GLY A 97 5.72 -4.28 14.09
C GLY A 97 6.61 -3.13 13.61
N ALA A 98 7.84 -3.41 13.18
CA ALA A 98 8.72 -2.38 12.61
C ALA A 98 8.42 -2.09 11.13
N ILE A 99 7.79 -3.00 10.39
CA ILE A 99 7.72 -2.89 8.93
C ILE A 99 6.90 -1.67 8.48
N GLY A 100 5.84 -1.32 9.21
CA GLY A 100 5.01 -0.16 8.86
C GLY A 100 5.80 1.15 8.88
N SER A 101 6.74 1.31 9.83
CA SER A 101 7.60 2.50 9.88
C SER A 101 8.59 2.54 8.71
N ILE A 102 9.12 1.38 8.30
CA ILE A 102 10.03 1.27 7.14
C ILE A 102 9.26 1.57 5.85
N GLU A 103 8.02 1.10 5.74
CA GLU A 103 7.12 1.36 4.62
C GLU A 103 6.75 2.85 4.50
N ILE A 104 6.47 3.52 5.62
CA ILE A 104 6.25 4.98 5.63
C ILE A 104 7.50 5.74 5.17
N ALA A 105 8.69 5.36 5.65
CA ALA A 105 9.94 5.97 5.21
C ALA A 105 10.18 5.76 3.71
N ALA A 106 9.96 4.54 3.20
CA ALA A 106 10.08 4.25 1.78
C ALA A 106 9.05 5.03 0.94
N SER A 107 7.82 5.21 1.44
CA SER A 107 6.78 5.98 0.78
C SER A 107 7.15 7.46 0.66
N ALA A 108 7.70 8.04 1.73
CA ALA A 108 8.17 9.43 1.71
C ALA A 108 9.37 9.62 0.74
N LEU A 109 10.27 8.64 0.66
CA LEU A 109 11.38 8.68 -0.30
C LEU A 109 10.91 8.44 -1.73
N ALA A 110 9.88 7.61 -1.95
CA ALA A 110 9.28 7.43 -3.26
C ALA A 110 8.72 8.75 -3.80
N MET A 111 8.03 9.53 -2.94
CA MET A 111 7.55 10.88 -3.27
C MET A 111 8.70 11.86 -3.53
N GLU A 112 9.73 11.88 -2.68
CA GLU A 112 10.86 12.80 -2.83
C GLU A 112 11.65 12.57 -4.13
N TYR A 113 11.78 11.32 -4.57
CA TYR A 113 12.59 10.95 -5.72
C TYR A 113 11.79 10.64 -6.98
N ASP A 114 10.45 10.66 -6.93
CA ASP A 114 9.58 10.28 -8.06
C ASP A 114 9.91 8.87 -8.62
N VAL A 115 10.12 7.91 -7.72
CA VAL A 115 10.44 6.52 -8.06
C VAL A 115 9.59 5.55 -7.25
N VAL A 116 8.86 4.68 -7.95
CA VAL A 116 8.16 3.54 -7.37
C VAL A 116 9.14 2.38 -7.15
N PRO A 117 9.31 1.89 -5.91
CA PRO A 117 10.11 0.70 -5.64
C PRO A 117 9.54 -0.54 -6.36
N PRO A 118 10.38 -1.48 -6.81
CA PRO A 118 9.88 -2.70 -7.41
C PRO A 118 9.44 -3.72 -6.36
N THR A 119 8.54 -4.61 -6.76
CA THR A 119 8.36 -5.90 -6.08
C THR A 119 9.40 -6.87 -6.62
N ALA A 120 10.47 -7.09 -5.85
CA ALA A 120 11.51 -8.05 -6.20
C ALA A 120 10.97 -9.49 -6.22
N ASN A 121 11.63 -10.38 -6.96
CA ASN A 121 11.30 -11.81 -7.08
C ASN A 121 9.94 -12.16 -7.71
N LEU A 122 9.16 -11.17 -8.18
CA LEU A 122 7.89 -11.41 -8.86
C LEU A 122 8.12 -11.82 -10.33
N HIS A 123 8.33 -13.12 -10.56
CA HIS A 123 8.54 -13.69 -11.90
C HIS A 123 7.28 -14.32 -12.51
N THR A 124 6.35 -14.77 -11.67
CA THR A 124 5.13 -15.47 -12.10
C THR A 124 3.94 -14.83 -11.40
N PRO A 125 3.11 -14.04 -12.12
CA PRO A 125 1.95 -13.41 -11.51
C PRO A 125 0.88 -14.45 -11.12
N ASP A 126 0.22 -14.23 -9.98
CA ASP A 126 -0.97 -14.99 -9.59
C ASP A 126 -2.19 -14.35 -10.29
N PRO A 127 -3.05 -15.10 -11.01
CA PRO A 127 -4.27 -14.57 -11.61
C PRO A 127 -5.23 -13.89 -10.64
N GLU A 128 -5.15 -14.21 -9.33
CA GLU A 128 -5.94 -13.55 -8.28
C GLU A 128 -5.29 -12.26 -7.75
N CYS A 129 -4.04 -11.99 -8.15
CA CYS A 129 -3.29 -10.76 -7.90
C CYS A 129 -2.95 -10.12 -9.24
N ASP A 130 -3.95 -9.51 -9.87
CA ASP A 130 -3.99 -9.02 -11.25
C ASP A 130 -3.83 -7.50 -11.38
N LEU A 131 -3.35 -6.83 -10.33
CA LEU A 131 -2.93 -5.43 -10.39
C LEU A 131 -1.47 -5.30 -10.88
N ASP A 132 -1.04 -4.07 -11.14
CA ASP A 132 0.33 -3.76 -11.53
C ASP A 132 1.24 -3.71 -10.30
N TYR A 133 1.93 -4.81 -9.98
CA TYR A 133 2.82 -4.92 -8.82
C TYR A 133 4.26 -4.45 -9.06
N VAL A 134 4.54 -3.72 -10.16
CA VAL A 134 5.87 -3.20 -10.50
C VAL A 134 6.96 -4.28 -10.36
N PRO A 135 6.90 -5.36 -11.17
CA PRO A 135 7.79 -6.51 -10.99
C PRO A 135 9.24 -6.16 -11.36
N LEU A 136 10.18 -6.58 -10.51
CA LEU A 136 11.64 -6.66 -10.74
C LEU A 136 12.39 -5.33 -10.91
N VAL A 137 11.86 -4.35 -11.63
CA VAL A 137 12.55 -3.10 -11.99
C VAL A 137 11.75 -1.92 -11.48
N ALA A 138 12.43 -0.98 -10.82
CA ALA A 138 11.83 0.26 -10.35
C ALA A 138 11.23 1.07 -11.50
N ARG A 139 10.27 1.95 -11.20
CA ARG A 139 9.61 2.78 -12.21
C ARG A 139 9.69 4.25 -11.80
N ASP A 140 10.23 5.08 -12.68
CA ASP A 140 10.16 6.52 -12.54
C ASP A 140 8.71 6.98 -12.79
N GLN A 141 8.15 7.74 -11.86
CA GLN A 141 6.79 8.28 -11.94
C GLN A 141 6.67 9.45 -10.97
N LEU A 142 5.99 10.53 -11.38
CA LEU A 142 5.60 11.58 -10.45
C LEU A 142 4.68 11.01 -9.36
N ILE A 143 4.98 11.25 -8.09
CA ILE A 143 4.19 10.71 -6.97
C ILE A 143 3.83 11.86 -6.01
N ASP A 144 2.58 12.32 -6.09
CA ASP A 144 2.05 13.37 -5.20
C ASP A 144 1.32 12.77 -3.99
N ALA A 145 0.72 11.58 -4.13
CA ALA A 145 0.09 10.88 -3.01
C ALA A 145 0.35 9.36 -3.00
N VAL A 146 0.76 8.86 -1.84
CA VAL A 146 0.98 7.43 -1.59
C VAL A 146 -0.03 6.90 -0.59
N LEU A 147 -0.65 5.77 -0.92
CA LEU A 147 -1.38 4.94 0.03
C LEU A 147 -0.45 3.85 0.55
N THR A 148 -0.21 3.79 1.87
CA THR A 148 0.51 2.66 2.49
C THR A 148 -0.44 1.91 3.42
N VAL A 149 -0.48 0.58 3.30
CA VAL A 149 -1.35 -0.27 4.10
C VAL A 149 -0.56 -1.31 4.88
N GLY A 150 -1.10 -1.70 6.04
CA GLY A 150 -0.50 -2.71 6.89
C GLY A 150 -1.56 -3.58 7.54
N ARG A 151 -1.18 -4.82 7.85
CA ARG A 151 -2.02 -5.77 8.58
C ARG A 151 -1.21 -6.46 9.68
N GLY A 152 -1.88 -6.75 10.79
CA GLY A 152 -1.35 -7.57 11.88
C GLY A 152 -2.32 -8.68 12.30
N PHE A 153 -1.86 -9.60 13.14
CA PHE A 153 -2.73 -10.54 13.83
C PHE A 153 -3.52 -9.81 14.93
N GLY A 154 -4.79 -10.18 15.12
CA GLY A 154 -5.70 -9.54 16.07
C GLY A 154 -7.14 -9.99 15.93
#